data_AF-A0A914P3E4-F1
#
_entry.id   AF-A0A914P3E4-F1
#
_cell.length_a   1.000
_cell.length_b   1.000
_cell.length_c   1.000
_cell.angle_alpha   90.00
_cell.angle_beta   90.00
_cell.angle_gamma   90.00
#
_symmetry.space_group_name_H-M   'P 1'
#
loop_
_entity.id
_entity.type
_entity.pdbx_description
1 polymer ?
#
loop_
_entity_poly.entity_id
_entity_poly.type
_entity_poly.pdbx_seq_one_letter_code
_entity_poly.pdbx_strand_id
1 'polypeptide(L)'
;MSFDCLIDTGSTISLAPIGLAIGLLCPIIEGELIVTTPSGHNVPIIGKTIVEIIICSHSREIDLYLVPNDKFIGEGSFQIILGCNLFTKLPAMIINFEDSLLSIGKETTPLIQTNNPQPQILALTNNFYNSTITAYINNFKFSCLADTGATFTAAPISIAEKLVAPIKYEKLGAISASGHHMPIIASCNAQICIAGHIIPIEIKFVDDKYFHNTKDYEVILGCDTFAKLPPLTFNHKENTLTIGINSTPMGIKPKFRVIGIRAFKSLSIPPESQCLVPIRTETTDDTQIFSVNTLDKRLVDQDFSLIPTVIQPKNNLSIIPLINPTQEPKIIYQNMKIAFATELTTRSGESLI
;
A
#
# COMPACT_ATOMS: atom_id res chain seq x y z
N MET A 1 2.80 22.75 -25.45
CA MET A 1 2.80 23.52 -24.19
C MET A 1 3.60 22.74 -23.17
N SER A 2 4.31 23.39 -22.25
CA SER A 2 5.04 22.71 -21.18
C SER A 2 4.28 22.92 -19.86
N PHE A 3 4.25 21.88 -19.04
CA PHE A 3 3.57 21.85 -17.75
C PHE A 3 4.46 21.22 -16.70
N ASP A 4 4.40 21.74 -15.49
CA ASP A 4 4.99 21.06 -14.34
C ASP A 4 4.13 19.86 -13.98
N CYS A 5 4.75 18.70 -13.76
CA CYS A 5 4.05 17.47 -13.46
C CYS A 5 4.66 16.73 -12.28
N LEU A 6 3.81 16.07 -11.50
CA LEU A 6 4.22 15.12 -10.47
C LEU A 6 4.31 13.73 -11.11
N ILE A 7 5.49 13.12 -11.02
CA ILE A 7 5.68 11.71 -11.36
C ILE A 7 5.28 10.87 -10.15
N ASP A 8 4.17 10.14 -10.27
CA ASP A 8 3.54 9.46 -9.15
C ASP A 8 3.36 7.96 -9.44
N THR A 9 4.32 7.14 -9.03
CA THR A 9 4.26 5.68 -9.11
C THR A 9 3.22 5.07 -8.16
N GLY A 10 2.74 5.82 -7.16
CA GLY A 10 1.66 5.42 -6.28
C GLY A 10 0.28 5.56 -6.94
N SER A 11 0.14 6.46 -7.92
CA SER A 11 -1.09 6.65 -8.66
C SER A 11 -1.26 5.66 -9.81
N THR A 12 -2.41 4.99 -9.86
CA THR A 12 -2.79 4.11 -10.98
C THR A 12 -3.07 4.91 -12.26
N ILE A 13 -3.56 6.15 -12.13
CA ILE A 13 -4.05 6.97 -13.24
C ILE A 13 -3.42 8.37 -13.26
N SER A 14 -3.36 8.96 -14.44
CA SER A 14 -2.93 10.34 -14.61
C SER A 14 -4.11 11.30 -14.40
N LEU A 15 -3.89 12.37 -13.64
CA LEU A 15 -4.91 13.33 -13.20
C LEU A 15 -4.55 14.76 -13.62
N ALA A 16 -5.56 15.54 -13.98
CA ALA A 16 -5.43 16.98 -14.20
C ALA A 16 -6.72 17.73 -13.79
N PRO A 17 -6.63 19.02 -13.44
CA PRO A 17 -7.81 19.85 -13.22
C PRO A 17 -8.55 20.08 -14.54
N ILE A 18 -9.88 20.04 -14.53
CA ILE A 18 -10.71 20.21 -15.74
C ILE A 18 -10.44 21.54 -16.45
N GLY A 19 -10.12 22.61 -15.70
CA GLY A 19 -9.77 23.91 -16.26
C GLY A 19 -8.57 23.85 -17.18
N LEU A 20 -7.62 22.93 -16.94
CA LEU A 20 -6.47 22.71 -17.82
C LEU A 20 -6.90 22.14 -19.17
N ALA A 21 -7.77 21.12 -19.16
CA ALA A 21 -8.28 20.51 -20.39
C ALA A 21 -9.11 21.50 -21.22
N ILE A 22 -9.93 22.32 -20.57
CA ILE A 22 -10.70 23.39 -21.22
C ILE A 22 -9.77 24.43 -21.83
N GLY A 23 -8.75 24.88 -21.09
CA GLY A 23 -7.77 25.86 -21.58
C GLY A 23 -6.95 25.35 -22.77
N LEU A 24 -6.72 24.05 -22.84
CA LEU A 24 -6.07 23.36 -23.95
C LEU A 24 -7.00 23.03 -25.13
N LEU A 25 -8.30 23.32 -25.01
CA LEU A 25 -9.32 22.97 -25.99
C LEU A 25 -9.38 21.46 -26.30
N CYS A 26 -9.09 20.63 -25.30
CA CYS A 26 -9.14 19.18 -25.44
C CYS A 26 -10.61 18.70 -25.48
N PRO A 27 -10.94 17.70 -26.33
CA PRO A 27 -12.26 17.09 -26.32
C PRO A 27 -12.48 16.32 -25.00
N ILE A 28 -13.48 16.73 -24.23
CA ILE A 28 -13.81 16.10 -22.95
C ILE A 28 -14.88 15.02 -23.18
N ILE A 29 -14.56 13.81 -22.75
CA ILE A 29 -15.51 12.71 -22.63
C ILE A 29 -16.05 12.75 -21.20
N GLU A 30 -17.30 13.16 -21.06
CA GLU A 30 -17.97 13.17 -19.75
C GLU A 30 -18.13 11.75 -19.20
N GLY A 31 -17.99 11.63 -17.89
CA GLY A 31 -18.17 10.37 -17.19
C GLY A 31 -17.84 10.53 -15.72
N GLU A 32 -18.67 9.93 -14.86
CA GLU A 32 -18.44 9.92 -13.42
C GLU A 32 -17.70 8.65 -13.02
N LEU A 33 -16.51 8.83 -12.47
CA LEU A 33 -15.74 7.78 -11.80
C LEU A 33 -15.33 8.30 -10.43
N ILE A 34 -15.34 7.45 -9.43
CA ILE A 34 -14.75 7.77 -8.14
C ILE A 34 -13.44 7.00 -8.02
N VAL A 35 -12.35 7.73 -7.82
CA VAL A 35 -11.06 7.13 -7.49
C VAL A 35 -10.72 7.43 -6.05
N THR A 36 -9.93 6.56 -5.42
CA THR A 36 -9.62 6.68 -4.00
C THR A 36 -8.13 6.93 -3.82
N THR A 37 -7.79 7.91 -3.00
CA THR A 37 -6.40 8.22 -2.61
C THR A 37 -5.89 7.24 -1.57
N PRO A 38 -4.56 7.13 -1.36
CA PRO A 38 -3.98 6.37 -0.25
C PRO A 38 -4.60 6.62 1.12
N SER A 39 -5.19 7.79 1.35
CA SER A 39 -5.91 8.13 2.58
C SER A 39 -7.36 7.64 2.66
N GLY A 40 -7.84 6.84 1.70
CA GLY A 40 -9.22 6.36 1.63
C GLY A 40 -10.24 7.41 1.18
N HIS A 41 -9.79 8.61 0.80
CA HIS A 41 -10.66 9.68 0.34
C HIS A 41 -10.99 9.55 -1.15
N ASN A 42 -12.27 9.74 -1.46
CA ASN A 42 -12.80 9.73 -2.81
C ASN A 42 -12.49 11.06 -3.51
N VAL A 43 -11.91 10.96 -4.70
CA VAL A 43 -11.71 12.05 -5.64
C VAL A 43 -12.69 11.83 -6.81
N PRO A 44 -13.62 12.77 -7.03
CA PRO A 44 -14.53 12.67 -8.15
C PRO A 44 -13.77 12.95 -9.45
N ILE A 45 -13.89 12.03 -10.38
CA ILE A 45 -13.49 12.19 -11.77
C ILE A 45 -14.75 12.54 -12.54
N ILE A 46 -14.73 13.71 -13.17
CA ILE A 46 -15.89 14.29 -13.88
C ILE A 46 -15.82 14.09 -15.40
N GLY A 47 -14.70 13.55 -15.88
CA GLY A 47 -14.53 13.16 -17.25
C GLY A 47 -13.11 12.71 -17.52
N LYS A 48 -12.82 12.46 -18.80
CA LYS A 48 -11.47 12.21 -19.28
C LYS A 48 -11.26 12.85 -20.64
N THR A 49 -10.00 13.09 -20.97
CA THR A 49 -9.58 13.46 -22.34
C THR A 49 -8.45 12.55 -22.77
N ILE A 50 -8.32 12.34 -24.07
CA ILE A 50 -7.16 11.67 -24.66
C ILE A 50 -6.14 12.74 -25.00
N VAL A 51 -4.91 12.59 -24.53
CA VAL A 51 -3.82 13.53 -24.77
C VAL A 51 -2.54 12.79 -25.10
N GLU A 52 -1.72 13.42 -25.95
CA GLU A 52 -0.34 13.01 -26.18
C GLU A 52 0.57 13.70 -25.16
N ILE A 53 1.27 12.90 -24.35
CA ILE A 53 2.25 13.38 -23.36
C ILE A 53 3.65 13.06 -23.84
N ILE A 54 4.51 14.08 -23.84
CA ILE A 54 5.93 13.97 -24.16
C ILE A 54 6.73 14.11 -22.86
N ILE A 55 7.44 13.06 -22.46
CA ILE A 55 8.32 13.05 -21.29
C ILE A 55 9.67 12.42 -21.65
N CYS A 56 10.77 13.10 -21.33
CA CYS A 56 12.15 12.68 -21.68
C CYS A 56 12.27 12.20 -23.14
N SER A 57 11.74 12.98 -24.10
CA SER A 57 11.70 12.67 -25.55
C SER A 57 10.83 11.46 -25.97
N HIS A 58 10.07 10.87 -25.04
CA HIS A 58 9.13 9.79 -25.34
C HIS A 58 7.72 10.33 -25.41
N SER A 59 7.05 10.13 -26.54
CA SER A 59 5.67 10.53 -26.74
C SER A 59 4.71 9.36 -26.57
N ARG A 60 3.66 9.52 -25.76
CA ARG A 60 2.62 8.51 -25.54
C ARG A 60 1.24 9.14 -25.43
N GLU A 61 0.28 8.54 -26.12
CA GLU A 61 -1.14 8.86 -25.93
C GLU A 61 -1.66 8.17 -24.67
N ILE A 62 -2.37 8.91 -23.82
CA ILE A 62 -2.98 8.39 -22.59
C ILE A 62 -4.40 8.95 -22.38
N ASP A 63 -5.17 8.22 -21.57
CA ASP A 63 -6.34 8.77 -20.89
C ASP A 63 -5.84 9.67 -19.75
N LEU A 64 -6.16 10.97 -19.81
CA LEU A 64 -5.97 11.93 -18.73
C LEU A 64 -7.31 12.18 -18.06
N TYR A 65 -7.42 11.78 -16.80
CA TYR A 65 -8.66 11.88 -16.05
C TYR A 65 -8.79 13.25 -15.39
N LEU A 66 -9.98 13.82 -15.45
CA LEU A 66 -10.25 15.20 -15.08
C LEU A 66 -10.93 15.28 -13.73
N VAL A 67 -10.38 16.09 -12.85
CA VAL A 67 -10.97 16.40 -11.54
C VAL A 67 -11.50 17.83 -11.53
N PRO A 68 -12.50 18.16 -10.69
CA PRO A 68 -12.87 19.54 -10.41
C PRO A 68 -11.66 20.36 -9.95
N ASN A 69 -11.56 21.62 -10.39
CA ASN A 69 -10.42 22.48 -10.08
C ASN A 69 -10.21 22.63 -8.56
N ASP A 70 -11.31 22.82 -7.81
CA ASP A 70 -11.32 22.96 -6.35
C ASP A 70 -10.99 21.66 -5.59
N LYS A 71 -10.82 20.55 -6.31
CA LYS A 71 -10.45 19.23 -5.78
C LYS A 71 -9.07 18.77 -6.25
N PHE A 72 -8.39 19.55 -7.09
CA PHE A 72 -7.03 19.23 -7.54
C PHE A 72 -6.00 19.83 -6.58
N ILE A 73 -5.08 19.01 -6.08
CA ILE A 73 -4.11 19.44 -5.05
C ILE A 73 -2.89 20.19 -5.57
N GLY A 74 -2.71 20.25 -6.89
CA GLY A 74 -1.50 20.77 -7.50
C GLY A 74 -1.39 22.29 -7.53
N GLU A 75 -2.40 23.05 -7.05
CA GLU A 75 -2.42 24.51 -7.12
C GLU A 75 -1.12 25.12 -6.56
N GLY A 76 -0.22 25.54 -7.47
CA GLY A 76 1.06 26.19 -7.16
C GLY A 76 2.32 25.33 -7.29
N SER A 77 2.22 24.01 -7.40
CA SER A 77 3.39 23.09 -7.40
C SER A 77 3.51 22.21 -8.65
N PHE A 78 2.39 21.77 -9.21
CA PHE A 78 2.34 21.00 -10.46
C PHE A 78 0.93 21.05 -11.04
N GLN A 79 0.80 20.86 -12.35
CA GLN A 79 -0.48 20.99 -13.05
C GLN A 79 -1.09 19.64 -13.42
N ILE A 80 -0.27 18.59 -13.42
CA ILE A 80 -0.65 17.24 -13.82
C ILE A 80 0.00 16.23 -12.88
N ILE A 81 -0.74 15.19 -12.47
CA ILE A 81 -0.17 13.98 -11.87
C ILE A 81 -0.06 12.94 -12.98
N LEU A 82 1.12 12.40 -13.21
CA LEU A 82 1.36 11.31 -14.14
C LEU A 82 1.42 10.00 -13.36
N GLY A 83 0.53 9.08 -13.70
CA GLY A 83 0.39 7.79 -13.02
C GLY A 83 0.78 6.59 -13.89
N CYS A 84 0.57 5.39 -13.34
CA CYS A 84 1.00 4.13 -13.95
C CYS A 84 0.34 3.84 -15.32
N ASN A 85 -0.84 4.41 -15.60
CA ASN A 85 -1.45 4.32 -16.93
C ASN A 85 -0.60 4.92 -18.06
N LEU A 86 0.28 5.89 -17.73
CA LEU A 86 1.33 6.38 -18.64
C LEU A 86 2.57 5.48 -18.56
N PHE A 87 3.05 5.19 -17.34
CA PHE A 87 4.36 4.55 -17.16
C PHE A 87 4.44 3.14 -17.75
N THR A 88 3.32 2.41 -17.80
CA THR A 88 3.22 1.11 -18.46
C THR A 88 3.41 1.17 -19.98
N LYS A 89 3.21 2.34 -20.58
CA LYS A 89 3.45 2.58 -22.01
C LYS A 89 4.89 3.04 -22.28
N LEU A 90 5.62 3.50 -21.28
CA LEU A 90 6.99 3.99 -21.39
C LEU A 90 8.02 2.85 -21.25
N PRO A 91 9.27 3.06 -21.73
CA PRO A 91 10.41 2.28 -21.25
C PRO A 91 10.60 2.43 -19.74
N ALA A 92 11.53 1.64 -19.18
CA ALA A 92 11.88 1.73 -17.76
C ALA A 92 12.25 3.18 -17.38
N MET A 93 11.68 3.62 -16.26
CA MET A 93 11.88 4.95 -15.71
C MET A 93 12.96 4.88 -14.63
N ILE A 94 14.02 5.65 -14.81
CA ILE A 94 15.16 5.67 -13.90
C ILE A 94 15.14 7.00 -13.15
N ILE A 95 15.12 6.91 -11.82
CA ILE A 95 15.10 8.05 -10.91
C ILE A 95 16.37 7.99 -10.06
N ASN A 96 17.21 9.02 -10.18
CA ASN A 96 18.32 9.24 -9.25
C ASN A 96 17.98 10.44 -8.36
N PHE A 97 17.72 10.17 -7.08
CA PHE A 97 17.42 11.20 -6.08
C PHE A 97 18.65 12.04 -5.70
N GLU A 98 19.86 11.49 -5.78
CA GLU A 98 21.10 12.22 -5.48
C GLU A 98 21.35 13.31 -6.54
N ASP A 99 21.18 12.96 -7.81
CA ASP A 99 21.39 13.88 -8.94
C ASP A 99 20.13 14.66 -9.34
N SER A 100 19.00 14.43 -8.66
CA SER A 100 17.67 14.95 -9.06
C SER A 100 17.36 14.68 -10.54
N LEU A 101 17.75 13.50 -11.03
CA LEU A 101 17.67 13.14 -12.43
C LEU A 101 16.54 12.13 -12.68
N LEU A 102 15.65 12.50 -13.61
CA LEU A 102 14.70 11.58 -14.23
C LEU A 102 15.17 11.25 -15.64
N SER A 103 15.27 9.97 -15.96
CA SER A 103 15.50 9.50 -17.33
C SER A 103 14.57 8.35 -17.69
N ILE A 104 14.26 8.24 -18.98
CA ILE A 104 13.41 7.19 -19.53
C ILE A 104 14.22 6.49 -20.61
N GLY A 105 14.43 5.19 -20.43
CA GLY A 105 15.29 4.41 -21.31
C GLY A 105 16.80 4.65 -21.07
N LYS A 106 17.58 3.77 -21.69
CA LYS A 106 18.95 3.31 -21.35
C LYS A 106 18.97 2.25 -20.25
N GLU A 107 19.03 0.99 -20.68
CA GLU A 107 19.36 -0.14 -19.83
C GLU A 107 20.75 0.04 -19.21
N THR A 108 20.87 -0.19 -17.92
CA THR A 108 22.04 -0.87 -17.36
C THR A 108 21.58 -2.27 -16.97
N THR A 109 21.82 -3.25 -17.85
CA THR A 109 21.71 -4.67 -17.50
C THR A 109 22.70 -4.97 -16.35
N PRO A 110 22.36 -5.86 -15.41
CA PRO A 110 22.63 -7.26 -15.66
C PRO A 110 21.41 -8.16 -15.46
N LEU A 111 21.31 -9.12 -16.39
CA LEU A 111 20.48 -10.30 -16.29
C LEU A 111 20.82 -11.08 -15.02
N ILE A 112 19.85 -11.22 -14.12
CA ILE A 112 19.76 -12.40 -13.26
C ILE A 112 18.46 -13.11 -13.66
N GLN A 113 18.59 -14.13 -14.50
CA GLN A 113 17.54 -15.12 -14.70
C GLN A 113 17.35 -15.88 -13.38
N THR A 114 16.33 -15.54 -12.61
CA THR A 114 15.77 -16.50 -11.65
C THR A 114 14.77 -17.36 -12.40
N ASN A 115 15.16 -18.59 -12.73
CA ASN A 115 14.26 -19.63 -13.19
C ASN A 115 13.25 -19.96 -12.08
N ASN A 116 12.15 -19.22 -12.03
CA ASN A 116 10.95 -19.62 -11.30
C ASN A 116 9.77 -19.56 -12.27
N PRO A 117 8.96 -20.62 -12.39
CA PRO A 117 7.81 -20.63 -13.27
C PRO A 117 6.84 -19.52 -12.86
N GLN A 118 6.57 -18.60 -13.80
CA GLN A 118 5.55 -17.58 -13.61
C GLN A 118 4.16 -18.25 -13.56
N PRO A 119 3.38 -18.09 -12.47
CA PRO A 119 1.99 -18.48 -12.50
C PRO A 119 1.19 -17.45 -13.31
N GLN A 120 0.56 -17.91 -14.39
CA GLN A 120 -0.47 -17.15 -15.09
C GLN A 120 -1.63 -16.84 -14.11
N ILE A 121 -2.00 -15.57 -13.98
CA ILE A 121 -3.20 -15.15 -13.26
C ILE A 121 -4.14 -14.48 -14.26
N LEU A 122 -5.27 -15.13 -14.52
CA LEU A 122 -6.45 -14.58 -15.17
C LEU A 122 -7.31 -13.89 -14.10
N ALA A 123 -7.61 -12.60 -14.26
CA ALA A 123 -8.65 -11.91 -13.47
C ALA A 123 -9.35 -10.82 -14.30
N LEU A 124 -10.68 -10.87 -14.31
CA LEU A 124 -11.60 -10.05 -15.09
C LEU A 124 -11.62 -8.56 -14.70
N THR A 125 -10.57 -7.83 -15.09
CA THR A 125 -10.47 -6.46 -15.63
C THR A 125 -8.97 -6.16 -15.63
N ASN A 126 -8.35 -6.39 -16.80
CA ASN A 126 -7.02 -6.98 -16.96
C ASN A 126 -5.78 -6.13 -16.64
N ASN A 127 -5.82 -5.01 -15.91
CA ASN A 127 -4.61 -4.20 -15.68
C ASN A 127 -4.56 -3.53 -14.30
N PHE A 128 -4.05 -4.26 -13.30
CA PHE A 128 -3.64 -3.65 -12.03
C PHE A 128 -2.26 -3.03 -12.20
N TYR A 129 -2.22 -1.74 -12.58
CA TYR A 129 -0.99 -0.97 -12.62
C TYR A 129 -0.69 -0.42 -11.23
N ASN A 130 0.07 -1.14 -10.40
CA ASN A 130 0.53 -0.60 -9.13
C ASN A 130 2.02 -0.89 -8.89
N SER A 131 2.63 -0.01 -8.10
CA SER A 131 4.05 -0.07 -7.75
C SER A 131 4.28 -0.79 -6.43
N THR A 132 3.41 -1.76 -6.12
CA THR A 132 3.52 -2.51 -4.87
C THR A 132 4.67 -3.49 -4.95
N ILE A 133 5.49 -3.52 -3.90
CA ILE A 133 6.65 -4.41 -3.75
C ILE A 133 6.61 -5.08 -2.37
N THR A 134 7.46 -6.09 -2.19
CA THR A 134 7.77 -6.64 -0.86
C THR A 134 9.01 -5.97 -0.28
N ALA A 135 8.93 -5.54 0.98
CA ALA A 135 10.10 -5.15 1.77
C ALA A 135 10.03 -5.78 3.17
N TYR A 136 11.15 -5.78 3.88
CA TYR A 136 11.22 -6.19 5.28
C TYR A 136 11.55 -4.99 6.15
N ILE A 137 10.74 -4.69 7.16
CA ILE A 137 10.99 -3.59 8.12
C ILE A 137 11.17 -4.23 9.50
N ASN A 138 12.31 -4.00 10.15
CA ASN A 138 12.70 -4.66 11.41
C ASN A 138 12.50 -6.19 11.37
N ASN A 139 12.86 -6.82 10.23
CA ASN A 139 12.68 -8.25 9.92
C ASN A 139 11.24 -8.74 9.67
N PHE A 140 10.22 -7.87 9.78
CA PHE A 140 8.85 -8.20 9.41
C PHE A 140 8.59 -7.88 7.95
N LYS A 141 7.94 -8.81 7.24
CA LYS A 141 7.60 -8.63 5.83
C LYS A 141 6.36 -7.75 5.69
N PHE A 142 6.44 -6.75 4.82
CA PHE A 142 5.34 -5.84 4.50
C PHE A 142 5.11 -5.77 2.99
N SER A 143 3.84 -5.58 2.63
CA SER A 143 3.48 -5.08 1.30
C SER A 143 3.65 -3.57 1.28
N CYS A 144 4.47 -3.04 0.39
CA CYS A 144 4.80 -1.62 0.35
C CYS A 144 4.40 -1.01 -0.99
N LEU A 145 3.68 0.11 -0.98
CA LEU A 145 3.52 0.94 -2.18
C LEU A 145 4.79 1.75 -2.38
N ALA A 146 5.49 1.55 -3.50
CA ALA A 146 6.60 2.41 -3.87
C ALA A 146 6.05 3.68 -4.54
N ASP A 147 6.03 4.80 -3.82
CA ASP A 147 5.26 5.99 -4.18
C ASP A 147 6.16 7.23 -4.31
N THR A 148 6.49 7.60 -5.54
CA THR A 148 7.27 8.80 -5.84
C THR A 148 6.47 10.11 -5.67
N GLY A 149 5.15 10.03 -5.52
CA GLY A 149 4.29 11.15 -5.18
C GLY A 149 4.27 11.45 -3.67
N ALA A 150 4.65 10.49 -2.84
CA ALA A 150 4.71 10.65 -1.39
C ALA A 150 6.05 11.25 -0.93
N THR A 151 6.02 12.36 -0.21
CA THR A 151 7.23 13.00 0.34
C THR A 151 7.90 12.17 1.43
N PHE A 152 7.11 11.47 2.25
CA PHE A 152 7.60 10.72 3.39
C PHE A 152 7.00 9.31 3.45
N THR A 153 7.68 8.44 4.18
CA THR A 153 7.26 7.06 4.40
C THR A 153 6.19 7.00 5.47
N ALA A 154 5.06 6.42 5.13
CA ALA A 154 3.85 6.48 5.95
C ALA A 154 3.24 5.10 6.20
N ALA A 155 2.67 4.91 7.39
CA ALA A 155 1.97 3.69 7.78
C ALA A 155 0.82 4.00 8.75
N PRO A 156 -0.20 3.14 8.87
CA PRO A 156 -1.18 3.21 9.94
C PRO A 156 -0.51 2.91 11.29
N ILE A 157 -0.98 3.56 12.36
CA ILE A 157 -0.40 3.41 13.71
C ILE A 157 -0.50 1.98 14.23
N SER A 158 -1.48 1.18 13.78
CA SER A 158 -1.55 -0.25 14.13
C SER A 158 -0.34 -1.08 13.67
N ILE A 159 0.46 -0.62 12.70
CA ILE A 159 1.71 -1.28 12.32
C ILE A 159 2.82 -1.05 13.35
N ALA A 160 2.76 0.04 14.12
CA ALA A 160 3.81 0.39 15.06
C ALA A 160 4.03 -0.69 16.13
N GLU A 161 2.94 -1.34 16.58
CA GLU A 161 3.00 -2.48 17.50
C GLU A 161 3.77 -3.68 16.91
N LYS A 162 3.62 -3.94 15.60
CA LYS A 162 4.32 -5.03 14.91
C LYS A 162 5.82 -4.77 14.80
N LEU A 163 6.23 -3.51 14.68
CA LEU A 163 7.61 -3.13 14.43
C LEU A 163 8.51 -3.22 15.68
N VAL A 164 7.92 -3.36 16.88
CA VAL A 164 8.63 -3.43 18.17
C VAL A 164 9.67 -2.29 18.30
N ALA A 165 9.33 -1.12 17.77
CA ALA A 165 10.20 0.05 17.74
C ALA A 165 9.68 1.11 18.71
N PRO A 166 10.55 1.86 19.41
CA PRO A 166 10.12 2.99 20.22
C PRO A 166 9.37 4.03 19.37
N ILE A 167 8.16 4.36 19.79
CA ILE A 167 7.30 5.34 19.12
C ILE A 167 7.53 6.70 19.78
N LYS A 168 7.68 7.73 18.94
CA LYS A 168 7.69 9.13 19.34
C LYS A 168 6.38 9.77 18.89
N TYR A 169 5.56 10.21 19.84
CA TYR A 169 4.33 10.93 19.50
C TYR A 169 4.64 12.33 18.97
N GLU A 170 3.97 12.72 17.90
CA GLU A 170 4.15 14.00 17.21
C GLU A 170 2.77 14.59 16.87
N LYS A 171 2.69 15.91 16.72
CA LYS A 171 1.49 16.59 16.22
C LYS A 171 1.86 17.33 14.95
N LEU A 172 2.00 16.56 13.88
CA LEU A 172 2.28 17.08 12.54
C LEU A 172 1.08 16.81 11.63
N GLY A 173 1.07 17.48 10.49
CA GLY A 173 0.05 17.32 9.46
C GLY A 173 0.68 17.10 8.11
N ALA A 174 0.08 16.22 7.31
CA ALA A 174 0.35 16.09 5.90
C ALA A 174 -0.93 16.38 5.11
N ILE A 175 -0.79 16.71 3.82
CA ILE A 175 -1.92 16.87 2.91
C ILE A 175 -1.84 15.74 1.90
N SER A 176 -2.89 14.94 1.79
CA SER A 176 -2.94 13.85 0.81
C SER A 176 -3.24 14.36 -0.60
N ALA A 177 -3.14 13.46 -1.59
CA ALA A 177 -3.47 13.74 -2.99
C ALA A 177 -4.91 14.24 -3.24
N SER A 178 -5.79 14.18 -2.23
CA SER A 178 -7.18 14.67 -2.31
C SER A 178 -7.40 16.00 -1.56
N GLY A 179 -6.34 16.62 -1.05
CA GLY A 179 -6.39 17.88 -0.31
C GLY A 179 -6.80 17.70 1.15
N HIS A 180 -7.00 16.46 1.58
CA HIS A 180 -7.39 16.16 2.95
C HIS A 180 -6.18 16.19 3.88
N HIS A 181 -6.38 16.80 5.03
CA HIS A 181 -5.40 16.80 6.10
C HIS A 181 -5.31 15.41 6.73
N MET A 182 -4.12 14.83 6.70
CA MET A 182 -3.77 13.57 7.30
C MET A 182 -2.90 13.84 8.54
N PRO A 183 -3.45 13.68 9.76
CA PRO A 183 -2.69 13.92 10.98
C PRO A 183 -1.61 12.85 11.16
N ILE A 184 -0.36 13.30 11.25
CA ILE A 184 0.77 12.47 11.67
C ILE A 184 0.79 12.51 13.20
N ILE A 185 0.50 11.37 13.81
CA ILE A 185 0.31 11.24 15.26
C ILE A 185 1.54 10.70 15.97
N ALA A 186 2.43 10.03 15.24
CA ALA A 186 3.67 9.52 15.77
C ALA A 186 4.70 9.23 14.68
N SER A 187 5.91 8.88 15.10
CA SER A 187 6.99 8.42 14.25
C SER A 187 7.82 7.34 14.94
N CYS A 188 8.48 6.47 14.17
CA CYS A 188 9.55 5.62 14.69
C CYS A 188 10.69 5.49 13.69
N ASN A 189 11.89 5.22 14.20
CA ASN A 189 13.01 4.80 13.38
C ASN A 189 12.99 3.28 13.22
N ALA A 190 13.20 2.80 12.01
CA ALA A 190 13.25 1.39 11.68
C ALA A 190 14.37 1.11 10.66
N GLN A 191 14.66 -0.17 10.44
CA GLN A 191 15.55 -0.62 9.37
C GLN A 191 14.74 -1.33 8.31
N ILE A 192 14.83 -0.89 7.06
CA ILE A 192 14.18 -1.54 5.92
C ILE A 192 15.21 -2.32 5.09
N CYS A 193 14.82 -3.51 4.64
CA CYS A 193 15.50 -4.30 3.63
C CYS A 193 14.62 -4.41 2.37
N ILE A 194 15.10 -3.86 1.26
CA ILE A 194 14.41 -3.81 -0.03
C ILE A 194 15.42 -4.11 -1.14
N ALA A 195 15.12 -5.09 -2.00
CA ALA A 195 16.05 -5.57 -3.03
C ALA A 195 17.49 -5.81 -2.49
N GLY A 196 17.63 -6.38 -1.30
CA GLY A 196 18.94 -6.65 -0.67
C GLY A 196 19.64 -5.45 -0.05
N HIS A 197 19.15 -4.23 -0.24
CA HIS A 197 19.69 -3.02 0.41
C HIS A 197 19.08 -2.86 1.79
N ILE A 198 19.91 -2.56 2.79
CA ILE A 198 19.48 -2.37 4.17
C ILE A 198 19.79 -0.94 4.58
N ILE A 199 18.75 -0.14 4.86
CA ILE A 199 18.89 1.29 5.19
C ILE A 199 18.03 1.68 6.40
N PRO A 200 18.43 2.70 7.18
CA PRO A 200 17.59 3.28 8.23
C PRO A 200 16.51 4.18 7.63
N ILE A 201 15.27 4.01 8.08
CA ILE A 201 14.12 4.83 7.67
C ILE A 201 13.41 5.41 8.90
N GLU A 202 12.73 6.53 8.70
CA GLU A 202 11.75 7.04 9.64
C GLU A 202 10.37 6.73 9.07
N ILE A 203 9.50 6.15 9.87
CA ILE A 203 8.11 5.88 9.48
C ILE A 203 7.24 6.87 10.22
N LYS A 204 6.45 7.66 9.48
CA LYS A 204 5.44 8.54 10.06
C LYS A 204 4.11 7.77 10.16
N PHE A 205 3.54 7.74 11.36
CA PHE A 205 2.28 7.07 11.62
C PHE A 205 1.11 8.03 11.55
N VAL A 206 0.06 7.55 10.91
CA VAL A 206 -1.24 8.21 10.82
C VAL A 206 -2.29 7.36 11.51
N ASP A 207 -3.40 7.96 11.92
CA ASP A 207 -4.54 7.19 12.43
C ASP A 207 -5.06 6.27 11.32
N ASP A 208 -5.28 4.99 11.66
CA ASP A 208 -5.72 3.92 10.77
C ASP A 208 -6.92 4.31 9.89
N LYS A 209 -7.83 5.15 10.39
CA LYS A 209 -9.01 5.60 9.61
C LYS A 209 -8.65 6.45 8.39
N TYR A 210 -7.46 7.05 8.38
CA TYR A 210 -6.92 7.84 7.28
C TYR A 210 -5.92 7.06 6.42
N PHE A 211 -5.80 5.75 6.61
CA PHE A 211 -4.98 4.88 5.78
C PHE A 211 -5.90 3.90 5.06
N HIS A 212 -5.70 3.73 3.74
CA HIS A 212 -6.61 2.96 2.90
C HIS A 212 -6.93 1.57 3.49
N ASN A 213 -8.22 1.22 3.54
CA ASN A 213 -8.67 -0.12 3.96
C ASN A 213 -8.52 -1.18 2.84
N THR A 214 -7.78 -0.86 1.77
CA THR A 214 -7.49 -1.77 0.66
C THR A 214 -6.28 -2.62 1.02
N LYS A 215 -6.42 -3.95 0.97
CA LYS A 215 -5.39 -4.94 1.31
C LYS A 215 -4.17 -4.97 0.35
N ASP A 216 -3.95 -3.91 -0.41
CA ASP A 216 -2.98 -3.89 -1.51
C ASP A 216 -1.58 -3.53 -1.00
N TYR A 217 -1.49 -2.69 0.03
CA TYR A 217 -0.25 -2.35 0.72
C TYR A 217 -0.53 -2.01 2.19
N GLU A 218 0.50 -2.15 3.01
CA GLU A 218 0.51 -1.84 4.45
C GLU A 218 1.32 -0.57 4.75
N VAL A 219 2.33 -0.27 3.92
CA VAL A 219 3.25 0.86 4.09
C VAL A 219 3.38 1.60 2.77
N ILE A 220 3.44 2.93 2.81
CA ILE A 220 3.84 3.77 1.68
C ILE A 220 5.31 4.10 1.87
N LEU A 221 6.14 3.77 0.88
CA LEU A 221 7.55 4.21 0.84
C LEU A 221 7.61 5.49 0.01
N GLY A 222 7.98 6.58 0.66
CA GLY A 222 8.11 7.88 0.04
C GLY A 222 9.53 8.23 -0.38
N CYS A 223 9.67 9.44 -0.92
CA CYS A 223 10.93 10.01 -1.36
C CYS A 223 12.01 10.08 -0.27
N ASP A 224 11.63 10.21 1.00
CA ASP A 224 12.55 10.15 2.16
C ASP A 224 13.30 8.80 2.29
N THR A 225 12.65 7.71 1.89
CA THR A 225 13.26 6.38 1.82
C THR A 225 14.07 6.25 0.53
N PHE A 226 13.51 6.65 -0.61
CA PHE A 226 14.20 6.51 -1.90
C PHE A 226 15.47 7.36 -2.01
N ALA A 227 15.50 8.53 -1.37
CA ALA A 227 16.68 9.38 -1.32
C ALA A 227 17.89 8.75 -0.61
N LYS A 228 17.69 7.65 0.13
CA LYS A 228 18.75 6.89 0.81
C LYS A 228 19.19 5.65 0.04
N LEU A 229 18.55 5.37 -1.09
CA LEU A 229 18.85 4.21 -1.93
C LEU A 229 19.69 4.62 -3.14
N PRO A 230 20.42 3.68 -3.74
CA PRO A 230 20.96 3.85 -5.08
C PRO A 230 19.86 4.18 -6.10
N PRO A 231 20.23 4.59 -7.34
CA PRO A 231 19.28 4.88 -8.39
C PRO A 231 18.22 3.79 -8.56
N LEU A 232 16.97 4.22 -8.72
CA LEU A 232 15.81 3.35 -8.81
C LEU A 232 15.35 3.26 -10.26
N THR A 233 15.06 2.06 -10.73
CA THR A 233 14.49 1.81 -12.06
C THR A 233 13.15 1.13 -11.92
N PHE A 234 12.08 1.88 -12.21
CA PHE A 234 10.72 1.36 -12.29
C PHE A 234 10.45 0.83 -13.70
N ASN A 235 10.32 -0.49 -13.84
CA ASN A 235 9.94 -1.13 -15.09
C ASN A 235 8.56 -1.76 -14.96
N HIS A 236 7.51 -0.99 -15.24
CA HIS A 236 6.13 -1.47 -15.19
C HIS A 236 5.77 -2.46 -16.31
N LYS A 237 6.58 -2.55 -17.38
CA LYS A 237 6.38 -3.58 -18.42
C LYS A 237 6.83 -4.95 -17.94
N GLU A 238 7.95 -4.98 -17.22
CA GLU A 238 8.51 -6.22 -16.66
C GLU A 238 8.06 -6.48 -15.22
N ASN A 239 7.29 -5.58 -14.63
CA ASN A 239 6.85 -5.67 -13.23
C ASN A 239 8.04 -5.82 -12.27
N THR A 240 9.06 -4.97 -12.43
CA THR A 240 10.26 -4.96 -11.61
C THR A 240 10.61 -3.56 -11.12
N LEU A 241 11.12 -3.50 -9.89
CA LEU A 241 11.82 -2.36 -9.33
C LEU A 241 13.29 -2.75 -9.13
N THR A 242 14.19 -2.11 -9.85
CA THR A 242 15.64 -2.27 -9.66
C THR A 242 16.16 -1.14 -8.77
N ILE A 243 17.01 -1.48 -7.81
CA ILE A 243 17.69 -0.55 -6.91
C ILE A 243 19.19 -0.82 -7.03
N GLY A 244 19.90 0.08 -7.69
CA GLY A 244 21.29 -0.16 -8.09
C GLY A 244 21.40 -1.37 -9.02
N ILE A 245 22.00 -2.46 -8.52
CA ILE A 245 22.17 -3.71 -9.28
C ILE A 245 21.16 -4.81 -8.92
N ASN A 246 20.38 -4.62 -7.85
CA ASN A 246 19.47 -5.64 -7.36
C ASN A 246 18.04 -5.33 -7.80
N SER A 247 17.22 -6.35 -8.02
CA SER A 247 15.82 -6.18 -8.43
C SER A 247 14.86 -6.88 -7.49
N THR A 248 13.67 -6.31 -7.35
CA THR A 248 12.53 -6.91 -6.67
C THR A 248 11.29 -6.88 -7.58
N PRO A 249 10.43 -7.91 -7.56
CA PRO A 249 9.17 -7.86 -8.29
C PRO A 249 8.26 -6.73 -7.80
N MET A 250 7.55 -6.12 -8.73
CA MET A 250 6.58 -5.04 -8.55
C MET A 250 5.21 -5.50 -9.09
N GLY A 251 4.11 -4.96 -8.59
CA GLY A 251 2.77 -5.32 -9.07
C GLY A 251 2.29 -6.72 -8.64
N ILE A 252 3.17 -7.52 -8.05
CA ILE A 252 2.82 -8.77 -7.41
C ILE A 252 2.26 -8.43 -6.03
N LYS A 253 0.93 -8.53 -5.88
CA LYS A 253 0.37 -8.75 -4.54
C LYS A 253 1.11 -9.95 -3.98
N PRO A 254 1.83 -9.83 -2.84
CA PRO A 254 2.35 -11.02 -2.22
C PRO A 254 1.14 -11.93 -2.02
N LYS A 255 1.18 -13.15 -2.55
CA LYS A 255 0.14 -14.15 -2.30
C LYS A 255 0.25 -14.55 -0.84
N PHE A 256 -0.15 -13.67 0.06
CA PHE A 256 -0.41 -14.03 1.42
C PHE A 256 -1.74 -14.75 1.41
N ARG A 257 -1.73 -16.00 1.85
CA ARG A 257 -2.98 -16.67 2.14
C ARG A 257 -3.60 -15.94 3.33
N VAL A 258 -4.62 -15.12 3.03
CA VAL A 258 -5.45 -14.50 4.07
C VAL A 258 -6.63 -15.41 4.31
N ILE A 259 -6.76 -15.88 5.54
CA ILE A 259 -7.86 -16.77 5.95
C ILE A 259 -8.79 -16.02 6.89
N GLY A 260 -10.09 -16.32 6.83
CA GLY A 260 -11.04 -15.86 7.82
C GLY A 260 -10.89 -16.63 9.13
N ILE A 261 -11.10 -15.90 10.23
CA ILE A 261 -11.19 -16.45 11.58
C ILE A 261 -12.62 -16.26 12.08
N ARG A 262 -13.19 -17.32 12.64
CA ARG A 262 -14.54 -17.34 13.18
C ARG A 262 -14.55 -17.78 14.63
N ALA A 263 -15.45 -17.22 15.43
CA ALA A 263 -15.65 -17.66 16.81
C ALA A 263 -16.16 -19.11 16.83
N PHE A 264 -15.52 -19.97 17.62
CA PHE A 264 -15.90 -21.38 17.75
C PHE A 264 -17.24 -21.55 18.47
N LYS A 265 -17.52 -20.69 19.46
CA LYS A 265 -18.74 -20.68 20.28
C LYS A 265 -19.12 -19.24 20.62
N SER A 266 -20.38 -19.04 20.99
CA SER A 266 -20.83 -17.75 21.52
C SER A 266 -20.17 -17.47 22.86
N LEU A 267 -19.81 -16.22 23.10
CA LEU A 267 -19.14 -15.77 24.32
C LEU A 267 -19.56 -14.34 24.64
N SER A 268 -19.85 -14.08 25.91
CA SER A 268 -20.01 -12.72 26.43
C SER A 268 -18.66 -12.24 26.96
N ILE A 269 -18.21 -11.09 26.49
CA ILE A 269 -16.98 -10.43 26.92
C ILE A 269 -17.40 -9.32 27.91
N PRO A 270 -17.01 -9.41 29.19
CA PRO A 270 -17.38 -8.42 30.20
C PRO A 270 -16.94 -6.99 29.82
N PRO A 271 -17.58 -5.97 30.41
CA PRO A 271 -17.08 -4.59 30.35
C PRO A 271 -15.60 -4.48 30.73
N GLU A 272 -14.90 -3.52 30.12
CA GLU A 272 -13.52 -3.14 30.46
C GLU A 272 -12.55 -4.32 30.65
N SER A 273 -12.67 -5.35 29.82
CA SER A 273 -11.96 -6.61 30.03
C SER A 273 -11.32 -7.16 28.75
N GLN A 274 -10.36 -8.05 28.96
CA GLN A 274 -9.80 -8.91 27.92
C GLN A 274 -10.35 -10.32 28.08
N CYS A 275 -10.74 -10.94 26.97
CA CYS A 275 -11.21 -12.31 26.95
C CYS A 275 -10.51 -13.14 25.87
N LEU A 276 -10.15 -14.37 26.24
CA LEU A 276 -9.59 -15.36 25.33
C LEU A 276 -10.72 -16.05 24.57
N VAL A 277 -10.82 -15.76 23.27
CA VAL A 277 -11.88 -16.26 22.41
C VAL A 277 -11.38 -17.49 21.65
N PRO A 278 -12.02 -18.66 21.81
CA PRO A 278 -11.72 -19.83 21.01
C PRO A 278 -12.19 -19.62 19.57
N ILE A 279 -11.34 -19.98 18.61
CA ILE A 279 -11.55 -19.70 17.20
C ILE A 279 -11.46 -20.94 16.32
N ARG A 280 -12.06 -20.84 15.13
CA ARG A 280 -11.83 -21.73 13.98
C ARG A 280 -11.26 -20.91 12.83
N THR A 281 -10.24 -21.47 12.20
CA THR A 281 -9.66 -20.98 10.95
C THR A 281 -10.39 -21.57 9.75
N GLU A 282 -10.43 -20.84 8.63
CA GLU A 282 -10.96 -21.35 7.35
C GLU A 282 -9.99 -22.34 6.65
N THR A 283 -8.80 -22.55 7.21
CA THR A 283 -7.84 -23.60 6.79
C THR A 283 -7.58 -24.59 7.93
N THR A 284 -7.32 -25.84 7.57
CA THR A 284 -6.88 -26.91 8.47
C THR A 284 -5.38 -27.20 8.33
N ASP A 285 -4.67 -26.42 7.53
CA ASP A 285 -3.24 -26.59 7.29
C ASP A 285 -2.45 -26.19 8.55
N ASP A 286 -2.03 -27.19 9.31
CA ASP A 286 -1.29 -27.03 10.56
C ASP A 286 0.21 -26.84 10.35
N THR A 287 0.71 -26.91 9.11
CA THR A 287 2.12 -26.62 8.79
C THR A 287 2.39 -25.12 8.66
N GLN A 288 1.33 -24.32 8.48
CA GLN A 288 1.42 -22.89 8.27
C GLN A 288 1.19 -22.10 9.56
N ILE A 289 1.99 -21.05 9.73
CA ILE A 289 1.86 -20.10 10.83
C ILE A 289 1.18 -18.84 10.28
N PHE A 290 0.24 -18.26 11.03
CA PHE A 290 -0.47 -17.04 10.63
C PHE A 290 -0.37 -15.97 11.70
N SER A 291 -0.23 -14.71 11.28
CA SER A 291 -0.42 -13.54 12.15
C SER A 291 -1.86 -13.07 12.08
N VAL A 292 -2.49 -12.91 13.24
CA VAL A 292 -3.82 -12.34 13.42
C VAL A 292 -3.63 -10.92 13.93
N ASN A 293 -3.86 -9.95 13.06
CA ASN A 293 -3.64 -8.52 13.36
C ASN A 293 -4.76 -7.63 12.83
N THR A 294 -5.76 -8.22 12.16
CA THR A 294 -6.84 -7.47 11.50
C THR A 294 -8.18 -8.00 12.01
N LEU A 295 -8.93 -7.16 12.71
CA LEU A 295 -10.26 -7.47 13.20
C LEU A 295 -11.31 -7.34 12.07
N ASP A 296 -12.42 -8.07 12.15
CA ASP A 296 -13.57 -7.86 11.26
C ASP A 296 -14.16 -6.47 11.51
N LYS A 297 -14.43 -5.72 10.43
CA LYS A 297 -14.91 -4.33 10.51
C LYS A 297 -16.11 -4.16 11.45
N ARG A 298 -17.04 -5.12 11.49
CA ARG A 298 -18.22 -5.03 12.36
C ARG A 298 -17.90 -5.06 13.84
N LEU A 299 -16.78 -5.66 14.22
CA LEU A 299 -16.30 -5.65 15.59
C LEU A 299 -15.54 -4.36 15.90
N VAL A 300 -14.80 -3.81 14.92
CA VAL A 300 -14.19 -2.48 15.04
C VAL A 300 -15.28 -1.41 15.24
N ASP A 301 -16.36 -1.47 14.46
CA ASP A 301 -17.53 -0.58 14.59
C ASP A 301 -18.28 -0.76 15.94
N GLN A 302 -17.99 -1.83 16.67
CA GLN A 302 -18.47 -2.11 18.02
C GLN A 302 -17.36 -1.92 19.06
N ASP A 303 -16.35 -1.07 18.81
CA ASP A 303 -15.25 -0.75 19.73
C ASP A 303 -14.50 -1.97 20.30
N PHE A 304 -14.46 -3.10 19.61
CA PHE A 304 -13.57 -4.19 20.01
C PHE A 304 -12.13 -3.89 19.60
N SER A 305 -11.18 -4.36 20.40
CA SER A 305 -9.77 -4.37 20.02
C SER A 305 -9.22 -5.79 20.03
N LEU A 306 -8.20 -6.02 19.22
CA LEU A 306 -7.51 -7.30 19.08
C LEU A 306 -6.07 -7.11 19.56
N ILE A 307 -5.57 -8.01 20.41
CA ILE A 307 -4.12 -8.06 20.65
C ILE A 307 -3.51 -8.89 19.52
N PRO A 308 -2.55 -8.36 18.75
CA PRO A 308 -1.90 -9.11 17.69
C PRO A 308 -1.35 -10.44 18.21
N THR A 309 -1.68 -11.53 17.53
CA THR A 309 -1.27 -12.87 17.95
C THR A 309 -0.83 -13.72 16.78
N VAL A 310 -0.07 -14.77 17.06
CA VAL A 310 0.36 -15.77 16.09
C VAL A 310 -0.41 -17.06 16.36
N ILE A 311 -1.01 -17.61 15.32
CA ILE A 311 -1.75 -18.87 15.40
C ILE A 311 -1.16 -19.88 14.43
N GLN A 312 -1.20 -21.14 14.85
CA GLN A 312 -0.98 -22.29 13.98
C GLN A 312 -2.29 -23.09 14.01
N PRO A 313 -2.92 -23.41 12.87
CA PRO A 313 -4.22 -24.10 12.78
C PRO A 313 -4.27 -25.55 13.30
N LYS A 314 -3.45 -25.92 14.29
CA LYS A 314 -3.37 -27.25 14.87
C LYS A 314 -4.73 -27.63 15.45
N ASN A 315 -5.35 -28.68 14.91
CA ASN A 315 -6.66 -29.21 15.31
C ASN A 315 -7.85 -28.23 15.15
N ASN A 316 -7.75 -27.21 14.28
CA ASN A 316 -8.81 -26.22 13.99
C ASN A 316 -9.31 -25.41 15.21
N LEU A 317 -8.60 -25.44 16.33
CA LEU A 317 -8.95 -24.70 17.54
C LEU A 317 -7.74 -23.93 18.04
N SER A 318 -7.74 -22.63 17.76
CA SER A 318 -6.77 -21.70 18.34
C SER A 318 -7.51 -20.73 19.27
N ILE A 319 -6.77 -19.90 19.99
CA ILE A 319 -7.32 -18.89 20.89
C ILE A 319 -6.74 -17.55 20.49
N ILE A 320 -7.60 -16.53 20.38
CA ILE A 320 -7.15 -15.15 20.21
C ILE A 320 -7.68 -14.27 21.35
N PRO A 321 -6.88 -13.32 21.84
CA PRO A 321 -7.32 -12.31 22.80
C PRO A 321 -8.15 -11.20 22.13
N LEU A 322 -9.38 -10.97 22.62
CA LEU A 322 -10.19 -9.79 22.27
C LEU A 322 -10.37 -8.91 23.51
N ILE A 323 -10.37 -7.60 23.31
CA ILE A 323 -10.58 -6.58 24.34
C ILE A 323 -11.93 -5.92 24.10
N ASN A 324 -12.74 -5.83 25.16
CA ASN A 324 -13.90 -4.97 25.24
C ASN A 324 -13.56 -3.76 26.14
N PRO A 325 -13.26 -2.59 25.58
CA PRO A 325 -12.93 -1.39 26.34
C PRO A 325 -14.17 -0.62 26.84
N THR A 326 -15.40 -1.08 26.54
CA THR A 326 -16.61 -0.35 26.89
C THR A 326 -17.16 -0.76 28.25
N GLN A 327 -18.07 0.08 28.78
CA GLN A 327 -18.75 -0.16 30.05
C GLN A 327 -19.89 -1.18 29.98
N GLU A 328 -20.19 -1.70 28.79
CA GLU A 328 -21.27 -2.68 28.58
C GLU A 328 -20.70 -4.03 28.13
N PRO A 329 -21.30 -5.16 28.55
CA PRO A 329 -20.89 -6.47 28.06
C PRO A 329 -21.21 -6.59 26.57
N LYS A 330 -20.30 -7.20 25.81
CA LYS A 330 -20.50 -7.44 24.38
C LYS A 330 -20.50 -8.92 24.05
N ILE A 331 -21.33 -9.32 23.09
CA ILE A 331 -21.53 -10.73 22.74
C ILE A 331 -20.89 -11.00 21.38
N ILE A 332 -19.99 -11.98 21.35
CA ILE A 332 -19.53 -12.62 20.13
C ILE A 332 -20.39 -13.86 19.92
N TYR A 333 -21.02 -13.99 18.75
CA TYR A 333 -21.82 -15.16 18.41
C TYR A 333 -20.99 -16.27 17.78
N GLN A 334 -21.39 -17.51 18.01
CA GLN A 334 -20.82 -18.66 17.32
C GLN A 334 -20.81 -18.46 15.80
N ASN A 335 -19.73 -18.88 15.14
CA ASN A 335 -19.48 -18.75 13.70
C ASN A 335 -19.43 -17.31 13.16
N MET A 336 -19.57 -16.31 14.03
CA MET A 336 -19.31 -14.93 13.68
C MET A 336 -17.87 -14.80 13.21
N LYS A 337 -17.67 -14.15 12.06
CA LYS A 337 -16.33 -13.80 11.60
C LYS A 337 -15.80 -12.69 12.48
N ILE A 338 -14.64 -12.92 13.07
CA ILE A 338 -14.07 -12.03 14.08
C ILE A 338 -12.78 -11.36 13.62
N ALA A 339 -12.00 -12.02 12.77
CA ALA A 339 -10.70 -11.51 12.34
C ALA A 339 -10.27 -12.12 11.00
N PHE A 340 -9.14 -11.63 10.51
CA PHE A 340 -8.40 -12.20 9.40
C PHE A 340 -6.99 -12.58 9.88
N ALA A 341 -6.49 -13.71 9.38
CA ALA A 341 -5.13 -14.15 9.60
C ALA A 341 -4.34 -14.07 8.29
N THR A 342 -3.09 -13.63 8.36
CA THR A 342 -2.16 -13.53 7.24
C THR A 342 -1.03 -14.53 7.43
N GLU A 343 -0.80 -15.38 6.43
CA GLU A 343 0.26 -16.39 6.47
C GLU A 343 1.65 -15.77 6.66
N LEU A 344 2.41 -16.30 7.61
CA LEU A 344 3.81 -15.99 7.87
C LEU A 344 4.69 -17.00 7.12
N THR A 345 5.40 -16.55 6.09
CA THR A 345 6.39 -17.38 5.40
C THR A 345 7.75 -17.20 6.07
N THR A 346 8.35 -18.28 6.56
CA THR A 346 9.76 -18.29 6.98
C THR A 346 10.67 -18.19 5.74
N ARG A 347 11.78 -17.44 5.85
CA ARG A 347 12.89 -17.58 4.90
C ARG A 347 13.45 -19.00 5.07
N SER A 348 13.77 -19.67 3.97
CA SER A 348 14.34 -21.04 3.87
C SER A 348 13.43 -22.19 4.29
N GLY A 349 13.35 -23.21 3.43
CA GLY A 349 12.61 -24.46 3.66
C GLY A 349 13.23 -25.35 4.73
N GLU A 350 13.31 -24.86 5.96
CA GLU A 350 13.57 -25.67 7.15
C GLU A 350 12.52 -25.34 8.22
N SER A 351 11.94 -26.41 8.74
CA SER A 351 10.88 -26.40 9.75
C SER A 351 11.41 -25.86 11.07
N LEU A 352 10.65 -25.00 11.74
CA LEU A 352 10.80 -24.77 13.18
C LEU A 352 10.13 -25.94 13.93
N ILE A 353 10.81 -27.09 13.94
CA ILE A 353 10.68 -28.12 15.00
C ILE A 353 12.07 -28.66 15.28
#